data_AF-A0A6M8EDH1-F1
#
_entry.id   AF-A0A6M8EDH1-F1
#
_cell.length_a   1.000
_cell.length_b   1.000
_cell.length_c   1.000
_cell.angle_alpha   90.00
_cell.angle_beta   90.00
_cell.angle_gamma   90.00
#
_symmetry.space_group_name_H-M   'P 1'
#
loop_
_entity.id
_entity.type
_entity.pdbx_description
1 polymer ?
#
loop_
_entity_poly.entity_id
_entity_poly.type
_entity_poly.pdbx_seq_one_letter_code
_entity_poly.pdbx_strand_id
1 'polypeptide(L)'
;MAGLLIADINKIKKPIIKIGLLALVSAYLLTGCTQQVTDKMAFKNGQPNSEKMFMDLSEDKELSASLSKNWNKIDYNKKGITTLKELNILTGVKPLEFAPSFLVNYEKSIYPKEYIEFAQKRGNTVKKYNRIINKKGMDKIDPYFSATHFYEDMKNSYQGVVSAPFYIEFDKDGRVVSALGSYVYKSGKYDIRADCYHTYFSGAKAKIIESIFTKKELEDNLAF
;
A
#
# COMPACT_ATOMS: atom_id res chain seq x y z
N MET A 1 -32.07 -6.48 -10.84
CA MET A 1 -33.09 -5.63 -10.16
C MET A 1 -33.54 -4.42 -10.97
N ALA A 2 -32.67 -3.71 -11.71
CA ALA A 2 -33.07 -2.49 -12.46
C ALA A 2 -34.10 -2.72 -13.59
N GLY A 3 -34.09 -3.88 -14.25
CA GLY A 3 -35.02 -4.18 -15.36
C GLY A 3 -36.49 -4.27 -14.96
N LEU A 4 -36.79 -4.63 -13.70
CA LEU A 4 -38.17 -4.67 -13.18
C LEU A 4 -38.73 -3.26 -12.94
N LEU A 5 -37.91 -2.31 -12.51
CA LEU A 5 -38.32 -0.93 -12.21
C LEU A 5 -38.73 -0.12 -13.45
N ILE A 6 -38.06 -0.33 -14.60
CA ILE A 6 -38.36 0.40 -15.85
C ILE A 6 -39.69 -0.05 -16.46
N ALA A 7 -40.01 -1.34 -16.35
CA ALA A 7 -41.25 -1.91 -16.87
C ALA A 7 -42.49 -1.34 -16.17
N ASP A 8 -42.40 -1.04 -14.87
CA ASP A 8 -43.51 -0.49 -14.10
C ASP A 8 -43.66 1.03 -14.25
N ILE A 9 -42.56 1.78 -14.39
CA ILE A 9 -42.60 3.23 -14.71
C ILE A 9 -43.28 3.46 -16.07
N ASN A 10 -43.11 2.54 -17.02
CA ASN A 10 -43.70 2.66 -18.35
C ASN A 10 -45.23 2.55 -18.38
N LYS A 11 -45.85 1.96 -17.35
CA LYS A 11 -47.31 1.81 -17.22
C LYS A 11 -48.01 3.07 -16.69
N ILE A 12 -47.26 4.08 -16.24
CA ILE A 12 -47.82 5.34 -15.71
C ILE A 12 -48.40 6.19 -16.85
N LYS A 13 -49.70 6.49 -16.79
CA LYS A 13 -50.44 7.25 -17.82
C LYS A 13 -50.19 8.77 -17.79
N LYS A 14 -49.65 9.30 -16.69
CA LYS A 14 -49.38 10.75 -16.53
C LYS A 14 -47.98 11.09 -17.06
N PRO A 15 -47.86 11.80 -18.19
CA PRO A 15 -46.59 11.97 -18.91
C PRO A 15 -45.54 12.76 -18.12
N ILE A 16 -45.95 13.81 -17.39
CA ILE A 16 -45.03 14.65 -16.60
C ILE A 16 -44.36 13.85 -15.47
N ILE A 17 -45.15 13.04 -14.75
CA ILE A 17 -44.65 12.20 -13.64
C ILE A 17 -43.74 11.09 -14.19
N LYS A 18 -44.11 10.51 -15.33
CA LYS A 18 -43.31 9.49 -16.02
C LYS A 18 -41.95 10.02 -16.46
N ILE A 19 -41.90 11.21 -17.04
CA ILE A 19 -40.64 11.86 -17.45
C ILE A 19 -39.76 12.18 -16.23
N GLY A 20 -40.36 12.68 -15.14
CA GLY A 20 -39.63 12.96 -13.90
C GLY A 20 -38.99 11.71 -13.28
N LEU A 21 -39.72 10.59 -13.23
CA LEU A 21 -39.22 9.31 -12.73
C LEU A 21 -38.17 8.68 -13.65
N LEU A 22 -38.35 8.76 -14.96
CA LEU A 22 -37.34 8.31 -15.94
C LEU A 22 -36.06 9.14 -15.81
N ALA A 23 -36.14 10.46 -15.64
CA ALA A 23 -34.98 11.31 -15.43
C ALA A 23 -34.23 10.96 -14.13
N LEU A 24 -34.97 10.65 -13.04
CA LEU A 24 -34.40 10.22 -11.76
C LEU A 24 -33.68 8.86 -11.86
N VAL A 25 -34.30 7.88 -12.51
CA VAL A 25 -33.68 6.56 -12.76
C VAL A 25 -32.47 6.69 -13.69
N SER A 26 -32.55 7.57 -14.69
CA SER A 26 -31.42 7.88 -15.58
C SER A 26 -30.28 8.55 -14.82
N ALA A 27 -30.56 9.48 -13.91
CA ALA A 27 -29.55 10.11 -13.06
C ALA A 27 -28.90 9.09 -12.12
N TYR A 28 -29.66 8.15 -11.53
CA TYR A 28 -29.12 7.06 -10.71
C TYR A 28 -28.28 6.05 -11.52
N LEU A 29 -28.65 5.75 -12.77
CA LEU A 29 -27.87 4.90 -13.65
C LEU A 29 -26.59 5.60 -14.15
N LEU A 30 -26.68 6.91 -14.40
CA LEU A 30 -25.55 7.73 -14.83
C LEU A 30 -24.55 7.96 -13.69
N THR A 31 -24.99 8.15 -12.44
CA THR A 31 -24.06 8.27 -11.29
C THR A 31 -23.31 6.96 -11.02
N GLY A 32 -23.96 5.81 -11.19
CA GLY A 32 -23.29 4.50 -11.08
C GLY A 32 -22.27 4.23 -12.20
N CYS A 33 -22.54 4.72 -13.41
CA CYS A 33 -21.64 4.56 -14.56
C CYS A 33 -20.50 5.58 -14.58
N THR A 34 -20.73 6.83 -14.14
CA THR A 34 -19.66 7.82 -14.03
C THR A 34 -18.67 7.42 -12.95
N GLN A 35 -19.12 6.92 -11.79
CA GLN A 35 -18.23 6.40 -10.73
C GLN A 35 -17.26 5.35 -11.29
N GLN A 36 -17.78 4.36 -12.04
CA GLN A 36 -16.98 3.30 -12.68
C GLN A 36 -16.01 3.80 -13.77
N VAL A 37 -16.33 4.91 -14.44
CA VAL A 37 -15.47 5.49 -15.50
C VAL A 37 -14.40 6.41 -14.90
N THR A 38 -14.71 7.20 -13.87
CA THR A 38 -13.70 7.87 -13.04
C THR A 38 -12.80 6.85 -12.33
N ASP A 39 -13.34 5.73 -11.87
CA ASP A 39 -12.60 4.61 -11.28
C ASP A 39 -11.82 3.77 -12.31
N LYS A 40 -11.93 4.07 -13.60
CA LYS A 40 -11.06 3.47 -14.64
C LYS A 40 -10.03 4.45 -15.18
N MET A 41 -10.37 5.74 -15.25
CA MET A 41 -9.42 6.79 -15.65
C MET A 41 -8.47 7.20 -14.51
N ALA A 42 -8.85 7.00 -13.24
CA ALA A 42 -8.01 7.29 -12.08
C ALA A 42 -7.08 6.13 -11.66
N PHE A 43 -7.12 5.00 -12.35
CA PHE A 43 -6.45 3.76 -11.94
C PHE A 43 -5.39 3.33 -12.96
N LYS A 44 -4.24 4.01 -12.93
CA LYS A 44 -3.01 3.34 -13.36
C LYS A 44 -2.48 2.57 -12.14
N ASN A 45 -2.85 1.30 -12.03
CA ASN A 45 -2.34 0.36 -11.01
C ASN A 45 -2.41 0.84 -9.54
N GLY A 46 -3.44 1.59 -9.14
CA GLY A 46 -3.60 2.00 -7.73
C GLY A 46 -2.84 3.27 -7.32
N GLN A 47 -2.25 4.00 -8.27
CA GLN A 47 -1.70 5.33 -8.03
C GLN A 47 -2.83 6.36 -7.88
N PRO A 48 -2.92 7.09 -6.75
CA PRO A 48 -3.93 8.11 -6.56
C PRO A 48 -3.62 9.36 -7.40
N ASN A 49 -4.63 9.93 -8.04
CA ASN A 49 -4.48 11.16 -8.84
C ASN A 49 -4.63 12.46 -8.04
N SER A 50 -4.96 12.35 -6.75
CA SER A 50 -5.15 13.47 -5.83
C SER A 50 -4.96 12.99 -4.40
N GLU A 51 -4.63 13.94 -3.50
CA GLU A 51 -4.55 13.69 -2.07
C GLU A 51 -5.89 13.16 -1.51
N LYS A 52 -7.00 13.72 -1.97
CA LYS A 52 -8.34 13.25 -1.57
C LYS A 52 -8.55 11.78 -1.96
N MET A 53 -8.24 11.41 -3.20
CA MET A 53 -8.36 10.02 -3.64
C MET A 53 -7.44 9.11 -2.82
N PHE A 54 -6.22 9.54 -2.51
CA PHE A 54 -5.32 8.81 -1.63
C PHE A 54 -5.95 8.53 -0.26
N MET A 55 -6.55 9.55 0.36
CA MET A 55 -7.23 9.42 1.64
C MET A 55 -8.47 8.53 1.58
N ASP A 56 -9.23 8.58 0.49
CA ASP A 56 -10.46 7.81 0.31
C ASP A 56 -10.18 6.30 0.17
N LEU A 57 -9.08 5.93 -0.50
CA LEU A 57 -8.72 4.53 -0.81
C LEU A 57 -8.19 3.71 0.38
N SER A 58 -7.83 4.38 1.47
CA SER A 58 -7.20 3.72 2.61
C SER A 58 -8.17 3.45 3.76
N GLU A 59 -7.96 2.32 4.42
CA GLU A 59 -8.75 1.87 5.58
C GLU A 59 -8.28 2.56 6.87
N ASP A 60 -6.97 2.72 7.06
CA ASP A 60 -6.41 3.45 8.21
C ASP A 60 -6.30 4.94 7.89
N LYS A 61 -7.32 5.71 8.33
CA LYS A 61 -7.41 7.15 8.06
C LYS A 61 -6.31 7.96 8.75
N GLU A 62 -5.83 7.54 9.92
CA GLU A 62 -4.78 8.25 10.64
C GLU A 62 -3.42 8.08 9.95
N LEU A 63 -3.06 6.84 9.61
CA LEU A 63 -1.83 6.55 8.89
C LEU A 63 -1.85 7.23 7.52
N SER A 64 -2.99 7.20 6.84
CA SER A 64 -3.14 7.88 5.56
C SER A 64 -2.97 9.39 5.72
N ALA A 65 -3.60 10.01 6.71
CA ALA A 65 -3.42 11.44 6.94
C ALA A 65 -1.93 11.80 7.12
N SER A 66 -1.18 10.96 7.85
CA SER A 66 0.27 11.13 8.00
C SER A 66 1.06 10.99 6.68
N LEU A 67 0.64 10.08 5.81
CA LEU A 67 1.31 9.80 4.53
C LEU A 67 0.84 10.71 3.37
N SER A 68 -0.29 11.40 3.52
CA SER A 68 -0.96 12.20 2.48
C SER A 68 -0.04 13.25 1.86
N LYS A 69 0.86 13.86 2.63
CA LYS A 69 1.89 14.79 2.14
C LYS A 69 2.79 14.22 1.04
N ASN A 70 2.87 12.89 0.93
CA ASN A 70 3.65 12.15 -0.06
C ASN A 70 2.76 11.52 -1.15
N TRP A 71 1.49 11.93 -1.30
CA TRP A 71 0.55 11.30 -2.24
C TRP A 71 1.07 11.25 -3.69
N ASN A 72 1.88 12.22 -4.10
CA ASN A 72 2.50 12.31 -5.42
C ASN A 72 3.70 11.35 -5.63
N LYS A 73 4.17 10.68 -4.57
CA LYS A 73 5.22 9.66 -4.60
C LYS A 73 4.66 8.24 -4.41
N ILE A 74 3.34 8.11 -4.34
CA ILE A 74 2.67 6.83 -4.15
C ILE A 74 2.73 6.03 -5.43
N ASP A 75 3.23 4.80 -5.30
CA ASP A 75 3.24 3.82 -6.36
C ASP A 75 1.97 2.95 -6.33
N TYR A 76 1.43 2.69 -5.13
CA TYR A 76 0.21 1.91 -4.94
C TYR A 76 -0.51 2.33 -3.66
N ASN A 77 -1.85 2.45 -3.67
CA ASN A 77 -2.64 2.67 -2.47
C ASN A 77 -4.05 2.06 -2.60
N LYS A 78 -4.28 0.90 -1.99
CA LYS A 78 -5.58 0.22 -1.98
C LYS A 78 -5.59 -0.96 -1.00
N LYS A 79 -6.77 -1.34 -0.48
CA LYS A 79 -6.98 -2.59 0.30
C LYS A 79 -6.04 -2.73 1.49
N GLY A 80 -5.79 -1.62 2.21
CA GLY A 80 -4.88 -1.61 3.37
C GLY A 80 -3.40 -1.78 3.01
N ILE A 81 -3.01 -1.51 1.75
CA ILE A 81 -1.61 -1.50 1.31
C ILE A 81 -1.32 -0.15 0.68
N THR A 82 -0.26 0.48 1.16
CA THR A 82 0.24 1.76 0.63
C THR A 82 1.72 1.63 0.35
N THR A 83 2.17 1.90 -0.87
CA THR A 83 3.57 1.82 -1.27
C THR A 83 4.07 3.18 -1.74
N LEU A 84 5.16 3.64 -1.12
CA LEU A 84 5.89 4.86 -1.45
C LEU A 84 7.22 4.48 -2.10
N LYS A 85 7.46 5.00 -3.32
CA LYS A 85 8.72 4.76 -4.04
C LYS A 85 9.75 5.84 -3.69
N GLU A 86 10.88 5.41 -3.18
CA GLU A 86 12.07 6.24 -2.98
C GLU A 86 13.10 5.92 -4.07
N LEU A 87 13.22 6.83 -5.03
CA LEU A 87 14.17 6.71 -6.12
C LEU A 87 15.59 6.94 -5.62
N ASN A 88 16.57 6.19 -6.16
CA ASN A 88 17.99 6.43 -5.93
C ASN A 88 18.40 6.39 -4.44
N ILE A 89 17.80 5.51 -3.63
CA ILE A 89 18.27 5.32 -2.24
C ILE A 89 19.75 4.91 -2.21
N LEU A 90 20.23 4.31 -3.30
CA LEU A 90 21.64 4.13 -3.60
C LEU A 90 21.92 4.36 -5.09
N THR A 91 23.10 4.88 -5.40
CA THR A 91 23.61 5.05 -6.76
C THR A 91 25.11 4.80 -6.82
N GLY A 92 25.58 4.14 -7.87
CA GLY A 92 27.02 4.00 -8.14
C GLY A 92 27.75 3.08 -7.15
N VAL A 93 27.07 2.06 -6.61
CA VAL A 93 27.64 1.16 -5.60
C VAL A 93 28.05 -0.17 -6.25
N LYS A 94 29.21 -0.70 -5.86
CA LYS A 94 29.67 -2.02 -6.33
C LYS A 94 28.82 -3.15 -5.76
N PRO A 95 28.71 -4.32 -6.43
CA PRO A 95 27.90 -5.44 -5.96
C PRO A 95 28.19 -5.92 -4.53
N LEU A 96 29.46 -5.99 -4.15
CA LEU A 96 29.87 -6.46 -2.82
C LEU A 96 29.56 -5.44 -1.71
N GLU A 97 29.48 -4.16 -2.06
CA GLU A 97 29.19 -3.06 -1.12
C GLU A 97 27.68 -2.78 -1.03
N PHE A 98 26.89 -3.33 -1.96
CA PHE A 98 25.48 -3.02 -2.08
C PHE A 98 24.69 -3.23 -0.78
N ALA A 99 24.74 -4.44 -0.21
CA ALA A 99 23.93 -4.80 0.95
C ALA A 99 24.25 -3.94 2.19
N PRO A 100 25.52 -3.78 2.61
CA PRO A 100 25.83 -2.91 3.75
C PRO A 100 25.49 -1.45 3.47
N SER A 101 25.77 -0.92 2.28
CA SER A 101 25.42 0.46 1.92
C SER A 101 23.91 0.69 1.91
N PHE A 102 23.13 -0.30 1.44
CA PHE A 102 21.68 -0.19 1.34
C PHE A 102 21.06 -0.09 2.73
N LEU A 103 21.46 -0.95 3.66
CA LEU A 103 20.92 -0.95 5.02
C LEU A 103 21.18 0.38 5.73
N VAL A 104 22.39 0.94 5.58
CA VAL A 104 22.72 2.26 6.15
C VAL A 104 21.85 3.37 5.56
N ASN A 105 21.62 3.37 4.24
CA ASN A 105 20.80 4.40 3.60
C ASN A 105 19.30 4.21 3.89
N TYR A 106 18.83 2.96 4.01
CA TYR A 106 17.48 2.66 4.42
C TYR A 106 17.18 3.17 5.83
N GLU A 107 18.10 2.99 6.78
CA GLU A 107 17.91 3.50 8.15
C GLU A 107 17.95 5.04 8.22
N LYS A 108 18.62 5.69 7.26
CA LYS A 108 18.62 7.15 7.10
C LYS A 108 17.41 7.67 6.33
N SER A 109 16.65 6.79 5.66
CA SER A 109 15.45 7.17 4.95
C SER A 109 14.43 7.78 5.92
N ILE A 110 13.67 8.75 5.41
CA ILE A 110 12.68 9.45 6.21
C ILE A 110 11.49 8.54 6.57
N TYR A 111 11.20 7.51 5.76
CA TYR A 111 9.97 6.72 5.90
C TYR A 111 9.95 5.82 7.16
N PRO A 112 11.02 5.06 7.51
CA PRO A 112 11.04 4.33 8.77
C PRO A 112 10.95 5.24 10.00
N LYS A 113 11.64 6.39 9.96
CA LYS A 113 11.63 7.37 11.04
C LYS A 113 10.23 7.95 11.26
N GLU A 114 9.60 8.45 10.20
CA GLU A 114 8.25 9.02 10.27
C GLU A 114 7.21 7.99 10.69
N TYR A 115 7.36 6.73 10.28
CA TYR A 115 6.49 5.65 10.71
C TYR A 115 6.56 5.41 12.24
N ILE A 116 7.77 5.37 12.79
CA ILE A 116 7.98 5.20 14.25
C ILE A 116 7.39 6.39 15.00
N GLU A 117 7.69 7.62 14.56
CA GLU A 117 7.17 8.85 15.18
C GLU A 117 5.64 8.92 15.13
N PHE A 118 5.04 8.53 14.00
CA PHE A 118 3.59 8.45 13.85
C PHE A 118 2.96 7.46 14.84
N ALA A 119 3.46 6.24 14.90
CA ALA A 119 2.96 5.21 15.81
C ALA A 119 3.04 5.66 17.27
N GLN A 120 4.18 6.25 17.66
CA GLN A 120 4.37 6.81 19.01
C GLN A 120 3.39 7.94 19.30
N LYS A 121 3.15 8.84 18.34
CA LYS A 121 2.20 9.96 18.50
C LYS A 121 0.77 9.48 18.74
N ARG A 122 0.37 8.34 18.18
CA ARG A 122 -0.95 7.73 18.46
C ARG A 122 -0.96 6.74 19.63
N GLY A 123 0.10 6.72 20.44
CA GLY A 123 0.18 5.95 21.69
C GLY A 123 0.58 4.48 21.50
N ASN A 124 1.09 4.11 20.33
CA ASN A 124 1.47 2.75 19.99
C ASN A 124 3.00 2.55 20.08
N THR A 125 3.41 1.28 20.09
CA THR A 125 4.83 0.90 20.10
C THR A 125 5.22 0.30 18.75
N VAL A 126 6.48 0.48 18.34
CA VAL A 126 7.01 -0.15 17.12
C VAL A 126 8.18 -1.04 17.48
N LYS A 127 8.18 -2.27 16.97
CA LYS A 127 9.32 -3.19 17.06
C LYS A 127 9.93 -3.39 15.68
N LYS A 128 11.26 -3.38 15.64
CA LYS A 128 12.09 -3.60 14.45
C LYS A 128 12.50 -5.08 14.40
N TYR A 129 12.23 -5.72 13.28
CA TYR A 129 12.58 -7.11 13.01
C TYR A 129 13.52 -7.20 11.82
N ASN A 130 14.34 -8.25 11.79
CA ASN A 130 15.35 -8.40 10.77
C ASN A 130 14.76 -8.68 9.36
N ARG A 131 15.66 -8.79 8.38
CA ARG A 131 15.34 -9.00 6.97
C ARG A 131 14.55 -10.29 6.66
N ILE A 132 14.61 -11.31 7.53
CA ILE A 132 13.92 -12.59 7.37
C ILE A 132 12.41 -12.37 7.55
N ILE A 133 12.04 -11.65 8.62
CA ILE A 133 10.64 -11.29 8.88
C ILE A 133 10.11 -10.39 7.76
N ASN A 134 10.89 -9.41 7.29
CA ASN A 134 10.47 -8.57 6.16
C ASN A 134 10.14 -9.41 4.93
N LYS A 135 11.08 -10.25 4.49
CA LYS A 135 10.88 -11.10 3.30
C LYS A 135 9.63 -11.96 3.42
N LYS A 136 9.50 -12.70 4.54
CA LYS A 136 8.36 -13.60 4.77
C LYS A 136 7.03 -12.83 4.88
N GLY A 137 7.03 -11.68 5.55
CA GLY A 137 5.85 -10.85 5.77
C GLY A 137 5.35 -10.28 4.45
N MET A 138 6.24 -9.63 3.72
CA MET A 138 5.91 -9.07 2.42
C MET A 138 5.42 -10.13 1.41
N ASP A 139 6.02 -11.33 1.37
CA ASP A 139 5.59 -12.41 0.47
C ASP A 139 4.20 -12.98 0.84
N LYS A 140 3.83 -12.96 2.13
CA LYS A 140 2.64 -13.66 2.64
C LYS A 140 1.45 -12.76 3.02
N ILE A 141 1.66 -11.48 3.31
CA ILE A 141 0.57 -10.56 3.69
C ILE A 141 -0.39 -10.34 2.52
N ASP A 142 0.15 -10.13 1.31
CA ASP A 142 -0.64 -10.12 0.08
C ASP A 142 0.17 -10.73 -1.07
N PRO A 143 0.09 -12.07 -1.26
CA PRO A 143 0.88 -12.76 -2.26
C PRO A 143 0.58 -12.29 -3.68
N TYR A 144 -0.66 -11.90 -3.97
CA TYR A 144 -1.06 -11.42 -5.29
C TYR A 144 -0.43 -10.05 -5.58
N PHE A 145 -0.58 -9.11 -4.65
CA PHE A 145 0.06 -7.81 -4.75
C PHE A 145 1.59 -7.97 -4.87
N SER A 146 2.20 -8.85 -4.07
CA SER A 146 3.63 -9.10 -4.17
C SER A 146 4.04 -9.66 -5.54
N ALA A 147 3.31 -10.66 -6.05
CA ALA A 147 3.54 -11.23 -7.38
C ALA A 147 3.43 -10.20 -8.52
N THR A 148 2.51 -9.25 -8.41
CA THR A 148 2.17 -8.32 -9.50
C THR A 148 2.91 -6.98 -9.41
N HIS A 149 3.17 -6.46 -8.21
CA HIS A 149 3.77 -5.13 -8.04
C HIS A 149 5.24 -5.21 -7.66
N PHE A 150 5.67 -6.25 -6.95
CA PHE A 150 7.08 -6.40 -6.57
C PHE A 150 7.85 -7.26 -7.54
N TYR A 151 7.36 -8.46 -7.86
CA TYR A 151 8.12 -9.38 -8.71
C TYR A 151 8.16 -8.96 -10.18
N GLU A 152 7.18 -8.19 -10.67
CA GLU A 152 7.25 -7.61 -12.03
C GLU A 152 8.42 -6.66 -12.19
N ASP A 153 8.62 -5.74 -11.23
CA ASP A 153 9.77 -4.85 -11.23
C ASP A 153 11.07 -5.65 -11.04
N MET A 154 11.10 -6.63 -10.12
CA MET A 154 12.31 -7.42 -9.86
C MET A 154 12.74 -8.35 -11.00
N LYS A 155 11.87 -8.70 -11.98
CA LYS A 155 12.28 -9.47 -13.17
C LYS A 155 13.37 -8.77 -13.98
N ASN A 156 13.43 -7.45 -13.91
CA ASN A 156 14.46 -6.64 -14.57
C ASN A 156 15.69 -6.41 -13.68
N SER A 157 15.70 -6.97 -12.46
CA SER A 157 16.80 -6.79 -11.52
C SER A 157 17.91 -7.81 -11.75
N TYR A 158 19.13 -7.30 -11.96
CA TYR A 158 20.31 -8.13 -12.24
C TYR A 158 20.84 -8.91 -11.03
N GLN A 159 20.35 -8.62 -9.83
CA GLN A 159 20.92 -9.13 -8.59
C GLN A 159 19.77 -9.39 -7.61
N GLY A 160 19.69 -10.57 -6.99
CA GLY A 160 18.52 -11.02 -6.20
C GLY A 160 18.08 -10.13 -5.02
N VAL A 161 17.07 -10.56 -4.27
CA VAL A 161 16.41 -9.71 -3.26
C VAL A 161 17.31 -9.36 -2.07
N VAL A 162 17.45 -8.06 -1.79
CA VAL A 162 17.92 -7.54 -0.50
C VAL A 162 16.72 -6.91 0.19
N SER A 163 16.42 -7.36 1.41
CA SER A 163 15.32 -6.84 2.22
C SER A 163 15.87 -6.05 3.41
N ALA A 164 15.25 -4.92 3.72
CA ALA A 164 15.56 -4.15 4.91
C ALA A 164 14.81 -4.71 6.14
N PRO A 165 14.98 -4.11 7.33
CA PRO A 165 14.17 -4.44 8.51
C PRO A 165 12.66 -4.27 8.28
N PHE A 166 11.87 -5.07 8.98
CA PHE A 166 10.41 -4.97 9.05
C PHE A 166 10.01 -4.28 10.35
N TYR A 167 9.17 -3.26 10.29
CA TYR A 167 8.67 -2.57 11.46
C TYR A 167 7.22 -2.96 11.68
N ILE A 168 6.88 -3.45 12.87
CA ILE A 168 5.49 -3.78 13.22
C ILE A 168 5.07 -2.87 14.35
N GLU A 169 3.91 -2.24 14.17
CA GLU A 169 3.28 -1.41 15.19
C GLU A 169 2.29 -2.24 16.00
N PHE A 170 2.35 -2.07 17.32
CA PHE A 170 1.48 -2.70 18.28
C PHE A 170 0.74 -1.66 19.12
N ASP A 171 -0.56 -1.87 19.31
CA ASP A 171 -1.33 -1.08 20.26
C ASP A 171 -0.96 -1.41 21.71
N LYS A 172 -1.56 -0.67 22.65
CA LYS A 172 -1.39 -0.89 24.10
C LYS A 172 -1.76 -2.29 24.58
N ASP A 173 -2.60 -3.02 23.83
CA ASP A 173 -3.03 -4.38 24.15
C ASP A 173 -2.11 -5.43 23.49
N GLY A 174 -1.06 -4.98 22.78
CA GLY A 174 -0.11 -5.83 22.09
C GLY A 174 -0.61 -6.40 20.76
N ARG A 175 -1.71 -5.87 20.21
CA ARG A 175 -2.27 -6.31 18.92
C ARG A 175 -1.60 -5.56 17.77
N VAL A 176 -1.44 -6.23 16.63
CA VAL A 176 -0.83 -5.61 15.44
C VAL A 176 -1.77 -4.57 14.85
N VAL A 177 -1.29 -3.33 14.66
CA VAL A 177 -2.09 -2.23 14.09
C VAL A 177 -1.72 -1.99 12.63
N SER A 178 -0.43 -1.84 12.37
CA SER A 178 0.11 -1.63 11.05
C SER A 178 1.54 -2.19 10.96
N ALA A 179 2.09 -2.26 9.76
CA ALA A 179 3.48 -2.63 9.55
C ALA A 179 4.09 -1.86 8.38
N LEU A 180 5.41 -1.63 8.44
CA LEU A 180 6.21 -1.09 7.36
C LEU A 180 7.28 -2.11 6.97
N GLY A 181 7.19 -2.59 5.74
CA GLY A 181 8.23 -3.37 5.09
C GLY A 181 8.81 -2.66 3.89
N SER A 182 9.74 -3.34 3.24
CA SER A 182 10.40 -2.78 2.06
C SER A 182 10.89 -3.85 1.10
N TYR A 183 10.82 -3.53 -0.18
CA TYR A 183 11.56 -4.20 -1.24
C TYR A 183 12.45 -3.23 -1.98
N VAL A 184 13.48 -3.78 -2.59
CA VAL A 184 14.49 -3.02 -3.31
C VAL A 184 14.56 -3.50 -4.74
N TYR A 185 14.36 -2.57 -5.66
CA TYR A 185 14.63 -2.79 -7.07
C TYR A 185 16.05 -2.34 -7.37
N LYS A 186 16.89 -3.25 -7.89
CA LYS A 186 18.28 -2.95 -8.26
C LYS A 186 18.46 -2.98 -9.76
N SER A 187 19.17 -2.00 -10.29
CA SER A 187 19.56 -1.88 -11.70
C SER A 187 21.07 -1.67 -11.81
N GLY A 188 21.66 -2.09 -12.94
CA GLY A 188 23.11 -2.01 -13.18
C GLY A 188 23.87 -3.26 -12.73
N LYS A 189 24.91 -3.62 -13.51
CA LYS A 189 25.73 -4.82 -13.27
C LYS A 189 26.97 -4.54 -12.41
N TYR A 190 27.65 -3.42 -12.68
CA TYR A 190 28.90 -3.03 -12.03
C TYR A 190 28.73 -1.81 -11.14
N ASP A 191 27.94 -0.84 -11.60
CA ASP A 191 27.50 0.32 -10.82
C ASP A 191 26.01 0.19 -10.53
N ILE A 192 25.69 -0.21 -9.31
CA ILE A 192 24.33 -0.50 -8.92
C ILE A 192 23.63 0.79 -8.51
N ARG A 193 22.42 0.95 -9.04
CA ARG A 193 21.41 1.88 -8.54
C ARG A 193 20.27 1.10 -7.92
N ALA A 194 19.75 1.59 -6.80
CA ALA A 194 18.58 1.02 -6.18
C ALA A 194 17.48 2.05 -5.91
N ASP A 195 16.25 1.62 -6.13
CA ASP A 195 15.04 2.27 -5.67
C ASP A 195 14.44 1.41 -4.53
N CYS A 196 13.90 2.05 -3.50
CA CYS A 196 13.25 1.38 -2.37
C CYS A 196 11.74 1.60 -2.41
N TYR A 197 10.98 0.52 -2.23
CA TYR A 197 9.52 0.52 -2.18
C TYR A 197 9.10 0.32 -0.73
N HIS A 198 8.87 1.42 -0.03
CA HIS A 198 8.41 1.44 1.36
C HIS A 198 6.94 1.08 1.39
N THR A 199 6.59 -0.07 1.93
CA THR A 199 5.24 -0.60 1.88
C THR A 199 4.64 -0.72 3.25
N TYR A 200 3.55 0.00 3.44
CA TYR A 200 2.74 0.05 4.64
C TYR A 200 1.58 -0.92 4.49
N PHE A 201 1.36 -1.72 5.52
CA PHE A 201 0.19 -2.58 5.68
C PHE A 201 -0.64 -2.08 6.83
N SER A 202 -1.94 -1.92 6.62
CA SER A 202 -2.89 -1.46 7.62
C SER A 202 -4.20 -2.25 7.52
N GLY A 203 -5.11 -1.99 8.47
CA GLY A 203 -6.43 -2.61 8.48
C GLY A 203 -6.35 -4.14 8.46
N ALA A 204 -7.14 -4.77 7.57
CA ALA A 204 -7.17 -6.22 7.47
C ALA A 204 -5.82 -6.84 7.07
N LYS A 205 -4.97 -6.13 6.32
CA LYS A 205 -3.67 -6.64 5.86
C LYS A 205 -2.65 -6.73 6.97
N ALA A 206 -2.62 -5.74 7.86
CA ALA A 206 -1.75 -5.78 9.03
C ALA A 206 -2.10 -6.96 9.94
N LYS A 207 -3.39 -7.28 10.10
CA LYS A 207 -3.84 -8.40 10.93
C LYS A 207 -3.38 -9.77 10.44
N ILE A 208 -3.10 -9.93 9.14
CA ILE A 208 -2.58 -11.19 8.59
C ILE A 208 -1.22 -11.55 9.23
N ILE A 209 -0.44 -10.57 9.68
CA ILE A 209 0.86 -10.77 10.36
C ILE A 209 0.72 -11.73 11.55
N GLU A 210 -0.34 -11.60 12.33
CA GLU A 210 -0.61 -12.45 13.51
C GLU A 210 -0.82 -13.93 13.11
N SER A 211 -1.21 -14.21 11.87
CA SER A 211 -1.34 -15.58 11.32
C SER A 211 -0.07 -16.09 10.64
N ILE A 212 0.82 -15.19 10.20
CA ILE A 212 2.06 -15.54 9.48
C ILE A 212 3.19 -15.89 10.44
N PHE A 213 3.28 -15.15 11.55
CA PHE A 213 4.39 -15.22 12.48
C PHE A 213 3.94 -15.71 13.85
N THR A 214 4.70 -16.65 14.40
CA THR A 214 4.55 -17.00 15.81
C THR A 214 5.21 -15.93 16.67
N LYS A 215 4.75 -15.80 17.93
CA LYS A 215 5.38 -14.90 18.91
C LYS A 215 6.88 -15.17 19.06
N LYS A 216 7.26 -16.46 19.17
CA LYS A 216 8.66 -16.89 19.26
C LYS A 216 9.46 -16.47 18.03
N GLU A 217 8.91 -16.64 16.82
CA GLU A 217 9.60 -16.24 15.59
C GLU A 217 9.86 -14.73 15.54
N LEU A 218 8.91 -13.91 16.01
CA LEU A 218 9.12 -12.47 16.13
C LEU A 218 10.20 -12.15 17.17
N GLU A 219 10.15 -12.76 18.35
CA GLU A 219 11.13 -12.53 19.42
C GLU A 219 12.55 -12.94 19.03
N ASP A 220 12.71 -14.10 18.39
CA ASP A 220 14.00 -14.64 17.92
C ASP A 220 14.60 -13.78 16.77
N ASN A 221 13.83 -12.89 16.14
CA ASN A 221 14.24 -12.10 14.98
C ASN A 221 14.17 -10.58 15.20
N LEU A 222 14.15 -10.12 16.45
CA LEU A 222 14.34 -8.69 16.76
C LEU A 222 15.68 -8.21 16.20
N ALA A 223 15.66 -7.04 15.54
CA ALA A 223 16.87 -6.40 15.04
C ALA A 223 17.34 -5.36 16.06
N PHE A 224 18.46 -5.64 16.72
CA PHE A 224 19.15 -4.71 17.62
C PHE A 224 20.16 -3.85 16.85
#